data_AF-U9V7N1-F1
#
_entry.id   AF-U9V7N1-F1
#
_cell.length_a   1.000
_cell.length_b   1.000
_cell.length_c   1.000
_cell.angle_alpha   90.00
_cell.angle_beta   90.00
_cell.angle_gamma   90.00
#
_symmetry.space_group_name_H-M   'P 1'
#
loop_
_entity.id
_entity.type
_entity.pdbx_description
1 polymer ?
#
loop_
_entity_poly.entity_id
_entity_poly.type
_entity_poly.pdbx_seq_one_letter_code
_entity_poly.pdbx_strand_id
1 'polypeptide(L)'
;MLYYNLFGEKKILSQKPKQTTINLILNLTFQGWKKICNVVIKRFGNSKDAEYRMMRYLLDNSIPLTLDIYAVLFRSGFFEGYLESVAPLIFLSDVFYWTSKNHPIINILKNNLPIFNDYFVENFHSSIRNQTAESNSIQQIIQKAKIIDAERTNNFCFVNSRNPIISHTKLDYLEKKTSLFLLSLFDNIYHNIGNTQQINKKKYPNFCLPTFDVNVDVKVLPLAWNTKTKPFDNKFCDAEKCLLSNNLDLSNNIVLTCGHAYHKQCLDLLKNNFEDENNNSLSEDNNDENIENNLEIIESNIDNLFEILY
;
A
#
# COMPACT_ATOMS: atom_id res chain seq x y z
N MET A 1 3.66 -19.66 2.64
CA MET A 1 5.12 -19.91 2.80
C MET A 1 5.67 -19.37 4.12
N LEU A 2 5.64 -18.05 4.36
CA LEU A 2 6.19 -17.44 5.58
C LEU A 2 5.65 -18.03 6.89
N TYR A 3 4.33 -18.20 7.01
CA TYR A 3 3.71 -18.77 8.22
C TYR A 3 4.33 -20.13 8.62
N TYR A 4 4.43 -21.04 7.65
CA TYR A 4 5.00 -22.38 7.89
C TYR A 4 6.50 -22.31 8.20
N ASN A 5 7.24 -21.39 7.57
CA ASN A 5 8.64 -21.16 7.94
C ASN A 5 8.77 -20.72 9.40
N LEU A 6 7.94 -19.75 9.84
CA LEU A 6 8.00 -19.19 11.20
C LEU A 6 7.58 -20.19 12.27
N PHE A 7 6.43 -20.84 12.09
CA PHE A 7 5.78 -21.65 13.13
C PHE A 7 5.95 -23.16 12.95
N GLY A 8 6.54 -23.60 11.84
CA GLY A 8 6.78 -24.99 11.48
C GLY A 8 5.70 -25.57 10.58
N GLU A 9 6.10 -26.49 9.68
CA GLU A 9 5.22 -27.10 8.66
C GLU A 9 4.03 -27.87 9.25
N LYS A 10 4.19 -28.39 10.48
CA LYS A 10 3.12 -29.12 11.20
C LYS A 10 2.01 -28.20 11.72
N LYS A 11 2.17 -26.88 11.69
CA LYS A 11 1.15 -25.93 12.14
C LYS A 11 0.20 -25.59 11.01
N ILE A 12 -1.10 -25.76 11.25
CA ILE A 12 -2.14 -25.48 10.25
C ILE A 12 -2.53 -24.01 10.32
N LEU A 13 -2.39 -23.30 9.19
CA LEU A 13 -3.03 -22.01 8.98
C LEU A 13 -4.48 -22.28 8.51
N SER A 14 -5.48 -21.81 9.25
CA SER A 14 -6.88 -21.96 8.84
C SER A 14 -7.15 -21.23 7.53
N GLN A 15 -8.10 -21.72 6.73
CA GLN A 15 -8.52 -21.05 5.49
C GLN A 15 -8.97 -19.59 5.73
N LYS A 16 -9.56 -19.34 6.90
CA LYS A 16 -9.86 -18.00 7.42
C LYS A 16 -9.06 -17.80 8.71
N PRO A 17 -7.82 -17.26 8.64
CA PRO A 17 -7.02 -16.99 9.82
C PRO A 17 -7.70 -15.95 10.71
N LYS A 18 -7.46 -16.03 12.02
CA LYS A 18 -7.90 -14.97 12.95
C LYS A 18 -7.17 -13.67 12.63
N GLN A 19 -7.84 -12.52 12.79
CA GLN A 19 -7.23 -11.20 12.55
C GLN A 19 -5.92 -11.00 13.31
N THR A 20 -5.84 -11.49 14.54
CA THR A 20 -4.60 -11.42 15.35
C THR A 20 -3.44 -12.17 14.72
N THR A 21 -3.71 -13.30 14.05
CA THR A 21 -2.69 -14.07 13.31
C THR A 21 -2.26 -13.33 12.05
N ILE A 22 -3.21 -12.74 11.32
CA ILE A 22 -2.93 -11.93 10.12
C ILE A 22 -2.04 -10.74 10.51
N ASN A 23 -2.46 -9.94 11.50
CA ASN A 23 -1.72 -8.77 11.98
C ASN A 23 -0.32 -9.14 12.48
N LEU A 24 -0.17 -10.28 13.18
CA LEU A 24 1.14 -10.75 13.62
C LEU A 24 2.06 -11.04 12.42
N ILE A 25 1.57 -11.76 11.41
CA ILE A 25 2.37 -12.10 10.22
C ILE A 25 2.76 -10.82 9.46
N LEU A 26 1.80 -9.91 9.23
CA LEU A 26 2.05 -8.64 8.55
C LEU A 26 3.10 -7.80 9.29
N ASN A 27 2.95 -7.64 10.61
CA ASN A 27 3.92 -6.89 11.42
C ASN A 27 5.31 -7.53 11.41
N LEU A 28 5.40 -8.86 11.58
CA LEU A 28 6.69 -9.57 11.49
C LEU A 28 7.33 -9.41 10.11
N THR A 29 6.52 -9.43 9.04
CA THR A 29 6.98 -9.22 7.67
C THR A 29 7.53 -7.80 7.48
N PHE A 30 6.80 -6.79 7.95
CA PHE A 30 7.22 -5.39 7.91
C PHE A 30 8.52 -5.16 8.68
N GLN A 31 8.60 -5.60 9.94
CA GLN A 31 9.81 -5.46 10.75
C GLN A 31 10.99 -6.25 10.18
N GLY A 32 10.72 -7.46 9.69
CA GLY A 32 11.72 -8.31 9.05
C GLY A 32 12.30 -7.65 7.79
N TRP A 33 11.45 -7.03 6.98
CA TRP A 33 11.83 -6.29 5.77
C TRP A 33 12.67 -5.06 6.10
N LYS A 34 12.27 -4.24 7.08
CA LYS A 34 13.04 -3.05 7.51
C LYS A 34 14.49 -3.36 7.89
N LYS A 35 14.76 -4.56 8.42
CA LYS A 35 16.13 -4.98 8.78
C LYS A 35 17.01 -5.29 7.56
N ILE A 36 16.44 -5.70 6.43
CA ILE A 36 17.19 -6.18 5.26
C ILE A 36 17.01 -5.34 3.99
N CYS A 37 16.05 -4.41 3.96
CA CYS A 37 15.64 -3.70 2.75
C CYS A 37 16.80 -3.00 2.06
N ASN A 38 17.68 -2.32 2.81
CA ASN A 38 18.85 -1.64 2.27
C ASN A 38 19.84 -2.61 1.58
N VAL A 39 20.03 -3.80 2.14
CA VAL A 39 20.91 -4.83 1.56
C VAL A 39 20.32 -5.36 0.26
N VAL A 40 19.02 -5.65 0.27
CA VAL A 40 18.29 -6.12 -0.92
C VAL A 40 18.29 -5.05 -2.01
N ILE A 41 17.91 -3.81 -1.71
CA ILE A 41 17.89 -2.70 -2.67
C ILE A 41 19.28 -2.49 -3.28
N LYS A 42 20.35 -2.53 -2.46
CA LYS A 42 21.72 -2.43 -2.95
C LYS A 42 22.11 -3.59 -3.88
N ARG A 43 21.67 -4.81 -3.56
CA ARG A 43 21.97 -6.02 -4.35
C ARG A 43 21.26 -6.02 -5.71
N PHE A 44 19.99 -5.61 -5.74
CA PHE A 44 19.19 -5.54 -6.96
C PHE A 44 19.46 -4.28 -7.78
N GLY A 45 20.00 -3.22 -7.16
CA GLY A 45 20.34 -1.96 -7.80
C GLY A 45 19.18 -1.44 -8.66
N ASN A 46 19.48 -1.24 -9.94
CA ASN A 46 18.54 -0.70 -10.93
C ASN A 46 17.73 -1.78 -11.67
N SER A 47 17.54 -2.96 -11.08
CA SER A 47 16.77 -4.06 -11.70
C SER A 47 15.32 -3.66 -12.00
N LYS A 48 14.88 -3.85 -13.24
CA LYS A 48 13.49 -3.67 -13.69
C LYS A 48 12.67 -4.97 -13.61
N ASP A 49 13.24 -6.05 -13.09
CA ASP A 49 12.59 -7.36 -13.04
C ASP A 49 11.24 -7.28 -12.31
N ALA A 50 10.19 -7.80 -12.94
CA ALA A 50 8.82 -7.64 -12.47
C ALA A 50 8.57 -8.38 -11.14
N GLU A 51 9.16 -9.56 -10.92
CA GLU A 51 8.99 -10.32 -9.68
C GLU A 51 9.61 -9.57 -8.50
N TYR A 52 10.83 -9.03 -8.69
CA TYR A 52 11.46 -8.15 -7.71
C TYR A 52 10.60 -6.91 -7.41
N ARG A 53 10.08 -6.25 -8.44
CA ARG A 53 9.29 -5.02 -8.30
C ARG A 53 7.97 -5.26 -7.57
N MET A 54 7.27 -6.35 -7.91
CA MET A 54 6.04 -6.78 -7.24
C MET A 54 6.28 -7.10 -5.77
N MET A 55 7.35 -7.86 -5.46
CA MET A 55 7.69 -8.19 -4.08
C MET A 55 8.07 -6.95 -3.27
N ARG A 56 8.87 -6.06 -3.86
CA ARG A 56 9.24 -4.80 -3.23
C ARG A 56 8.01 -3.93 -2.99
N TYR A 57 7.11 -3.80 -3.96
CA TYR A 57 5.91 -3.00 -3.80
C TYR A 57 5.02 -3.50 -2.66
N LEU A 58 4.83 -4.82 -2.56
CA LEU A 58 4.09 -5.45 -1.45
C LEU A 58 4.69 -5.08 -0.08
N LEU A 59 6.01 -5.13 0.04
CA LEU A 59 6.72 -4.91 1.31
C LEU A 59 6.85 -3.43 1.67
N ASP A 60 7.10 -2.56 0.69
CA ASP A 60 7.28 -1.11 0.89
C ASP A 60 5.94 -0.38 0.99
N ASN A 61 4.86 -0.89 0.38
CA ASN A 61 3.61 -0.15 0.23
C ASN A 61 2.42 -0.93 0.78
N SER A 62 2.06 -2.07 0.20
CA SER A 62 0.78 -2.75 0.54
C SER A 62 0.70 -3.25 1.98
N ILE A 63 1.79 -3.82 2.53
CA ILE A 63 1.83 -4.30 3.92
C ILE A 63 1.75 -3.13 4.91
N PRO A 64 2.61 -2.08 4.82
CA PRO A 64 2.47 -0.89 5.64
C PRO A 64 1.07 -0.29 5.52
N LEU A 65 0.54 -0.16 4.30
CA LEU A 65 -0.81 0.35 4.07
C LEU A 65 -1.87 -0.46 4.82
N THR A 66 -1.77 -1.79 4.80
CA THR A 66 -2.72 -2.66 5.51
C THR A 66 -2.60 -2.52 7.03
N LEU A 67 -1.38 -2.32 7.56
CA LEU A 67 -1.14 -2.12 8.98
C LEU A 67 -1.59 -0.71 9.44
N ASP A 68 -1.30 0.31 8.63
CA ASP A 68 -1.43 1.72 8.98
C ASP A 68 -2.82 2.27 8.65
N ILE A 69 -3.46 1.94 7.52
CA ILE A 69 -4.84 2.39 7.23
C ILE A 69 -5.76 1.99 8.39
N TYR A 70 -5.74 0.73 8.78
CA TYR A 70 -6.66 0.28 9.83
C TYR A 70 -6.30 0.84 11.22
N ALA A 71 -5.02 0.94 11.56
CA ALA A 71 -4.61 1.45 12.87
C ALA A 71 -4.74 2.98 13.00
N VAL A 72 -4.44 3.72 11.93
CA VAL A 72 -4.34 5.19 11.91
C VAL A 72 -5.66 5.85 11.47
N LEU A 73 -6.31 5.36 10.41
CA LEU A 73 -7.60 5.94 9.98
C LEU A 73 -8.73 5.48 10.89
N PHE A 74 -8.90 4.16 11.01
CA PHE A 74 -10.12 3.60 11.61
C PHE A 74 -10.08 3.51 13.14
N ARG A 75 -8.91 3.64 13.78
CA ARG A 75 -8.77 3.43 15.23
C ARG A 75 -8.36 4.67 16.02
N SER A 76 -7.44 5.48 15.50
CA SER A 76 -6.88 6.61 16.26
C SER A 76 -7.53 7.95 15.92
N GLY A 77 -8.18 8.07 14.75
CA GLY A 77 -8.69 9.35 14.26
C GLY A 77 -7.59 10.41 14.09
N PHE A 78 -6.31 9.99 14.00
CA PHE A 78 -5.16 10.88 14.03
C PHE A 78 -4.75 11.30 12.61
N PHE A 79 -5.31 12.42 12.16
CA PHE A 79 -5.12 12.97 10.81
C PHE A 79 -3.65 13.23 10.46
N GLU A 80 -2.87 13.83 11.36
CA GLU A 80 -1.46 14.11 11.11
C GLU A 80 -0.64 12.82 10.95
N GLY A 81 -0.89 11.78 11.75
CA GLY A 81 -0.26 10.48 11.57
C GLY A 81 -0.69 9.76 10.29
N TYR A 82 -1.88 10.07 9.77
CA TYR A 82 -2.33 9.57 8.47
C TYR A 82 -1.48 10.15 7.32
N LEU A 83 -1.19 11.46 7.35
CA LEU A 83 -0.33 12.10 6.36
C LEU A 83 1.10 11.52 6.37
N GLU A 84 1.60 11.15 7.55
CA GLU A 84 2.96 10.63 7.73
C GLU A 84 3.11 9.14 7.38
N SER A 85 2.07 8.32 7.57
CA SER A 85 2.12 6.86 7.42
C SER A 85 1.75 6.36 6.01
N VAL A 86 0.86 7.07 5.31
CA VAL A 86 0.33 6.60 4.01
C VAL A 86 1.19 7.13 2.87
N ALA A 87 2.41 6.64 2.73
CA ALA A 87 3.34 7.13 1.71
C ALA A 87 3.01 6.81 0.22
N PRO A 88 1.91 6.11 -0.19
CA PRO A 88 1.68 5.97 -1.64
C PRO A 88 0.21 5.83 -2.11
N LEU A 89 -0.74 6.67 -1.70
CA LEU A 89 -2.07 6.73 -2.34
C LEU A 89 -2.32 8.07 -3.04
N ILE A 90 -2.93 8.01 -4.23
CA ILE A 90 -3.39 9.14 -5.06
C ILE A 90 -4.23 10.15 -4.25
N PHE A 91 -4.93 9.69 -3.21
CA PHE A 91 -5.66 10.55 -2.28
C PHE A 91 -4.76 11.61 -1.61
N LEU A 92 -3.47 11.32 -1.39
CA LEU A 92 -2.54 12.30 -0.83
C LEU A 92 -2.05 13.32 -1.85
N SER A 93 -2.00 13.03 -3.16
CA SER A 93 -1.68 14.09 -4.13
C SER A 93 -2.76 15.17 -4.11
N ASP A 94 -4.02 14.76 -4.01
CA ASP A 94 -5.16 15.68 -3.92
C ASP A 94 -5.16 16.41 -2.58
N VAL A 95 -4.92 15.70 -1.46
CA VAL A 95 -4.81 16.33 -0.13
C VAL A 95 -3.61 17.28 -0.06
N PHE A 96 -2.44 16.94 -0.61
CA PHE A 96 -1.28 17.83 -0.67
C PHE A 96 -1.53 19.02 -1.59
N TYR A 97 -2.16 18.81 -2.74
CA TYR A 97 -2.57 19.87 -3.65
C TYR A 97 -3.54 20.85 -2.96
N TRP A 98 -4.61 20.35 -2.34
CA TRP A 98 -5.56 21.14 -1.56
C TRP A 98 -4.90 21.84 -0.37
N THR A 99 -3.96 21.19 0.31
CA THR A 99 -3.18 21.80 1.40
C THR A 99 -2.32 22.95 0.87
N SER A 100 -1.63 22.77 -0.25
CA SER A 100 -0.78 23.80 -0.87
C SER A 100 -1.58 25.03 -1.32
N LYS A 101 -2.85 24.82 -1.71
CA LYS A 101 -3.79 25.88 -2.11
C LYS A 101 -4.65 26.39 -0.97
N ASN A 102 -4.47 25.88 0.25
CA ASN A 102 -5.28 26.19 1.43
C ASN A 102 -6.80 26.02 1.17
N HIS A 103 -7.16 24.98 0.40
CA HIS A 103 -8.53 24.73 -0.04
C HIS A 103 -9.44 24.38 1.15
N PRO A 104 -10.69 24.88 1.21
CA PRO A 104 -11.60 24.66 2.36
C PRO A 104 -11.88 23.20 2.71
N ILE A 105 -11.76 22.30 1.72
CA ILE A 105 -11.93 20.85 1.91
C ILE A 105 -10.96 20.27 2.96
N ILE A 106 -9.79 20.87 3.17
CA ILE A 106 -8.84 20.44 4.20
C ILE A 106 -9.43 20.62 5.59
N ASN A 107 -10.12 21.72 5.85
CA ASN A 107 -10.79 21.94 7.13
C ASN A 107 -11.96 20.97 7.32
N ILE A 108 -12.69 20.66 6.25
CA ILE A 108 -13.77 19.66 6.27
C ILE A 108 -13.20 18.27 6.61
N LEU A 109 -12.13 17.85 5.93
CA LEU A 109 -11.47 16.57 6.20
C LEU A 109 -10.95 16.53 7.64
N LYS A 110 -10.21 17.54 8.10
CA LYS A 110 -9.68 17.58 9.47
C LYS A 110 -10.77 17.48 10.53
N ASN A 111 -11.89 18.18 10.34
CA ASN A 111 -12.97 18.24 11.33
C ASN A 111 -13.87 17.00 11.31
N ASN A 112 -14.00 16.33 10.17
CA ASN A 112 -14.96 15.22 10.00
C ASN A 112 -14.30 13.84 9.89
N LEU A 113 -13.01 13.73 9.56
CA LEU A 113 -12.32 12.43 9.52
C LEU A 113 -12.35 11.69 10.88
N PRO A 114 -12.23 12.37 12.04
CA PRO A 114 -12.41 11.73 13.35
C PRO A 114 -13.80 11.12 13.58
N ILE A 115 -14.81 11.48 12.77
CA ILE A 115 -16.16 10.90 12.81
C ILE A 115 -16.16 9.49 12.19
N PHE A 116 -15.29 9.23 11.22
CA PHE A 116 -15.09 7.91 10.60
C PHE A 116 -14.17 7.01 11.45
N ASN A 117 -14.23 7.15 12.77
CA ASN A 117 -13.51 6.30 13.69
C ASN A 117 -14.37 5.09 14.08
N ASP A 118 -13.98 3.91 13.62
CA ASP A 118 -14.62 2.63 13.96
C ASP A 118 -14.49 2.30 15.45
N TYR A 119 -13.65 3.03 16.20
CA TYR A 119 -13.51 2.87 17.65
C TYR A 119 -14.87 2.83 18.38
N PHE A 120 -15.80 3.73 18.03
CA PHE A 120 -17.12 3.73 18.66
C PHE A 120 -17.93 2.48 18.33
N VAL A 121 -17.88 2.05 17.07
CA VAL A 121 -18.60 0.88 16.56
C VAL A 121 -18.01 -0.40 17.17
N GLU A 122 -16.68 -0.55 17.16
CA GLU A 122 -15.95 -1.67 17.76
C GLU A 122 -16.21 -1.82 19.26
N ASN A 123 -16.21 -0.72 19.99
CA ASN A 123 -16.48 -0.71 21.43
C ASN A 123 -17.94 -1.06 21.73
N PHE A 124 -18.87 -0.54 20.94
CA PHE A 124 -20.27 -0.87 21.07
C PHE A 124 -20.51 -2.36 20.82
N HIS A 125 -20.00 -2.91 19.72
CA HIS A 125 -20.08 -4.35 19.44
C HIS A 125 -19.40 -5.22 20.50
N SER A 126 -18.26 -4.78 21.04
CA SER A 126 -17.56 -5.52 22.09
C SER A 126 -18.33 -5.51 23.41
N SER A 127 -18.97 -4.38 23.74
CA SER A 127 -19.82 -4.24 24.92
C SER A 127 -21.05 -5.15 24.82
N ILE A 128 -21.68 -5.20 23.64
CA ILE A 128 -22.76 -6.16 23.37
C ILE A 128 -22.26 -7.58 23.56
N ARG A 129 -21.18 -7.99 22.87
CA ARG A 129 -20.62 -9.35 22.97
C ARG A 129 -20.26 -9.75 24.40
N ASN A 130 -19.76 -8.83 25.23
CA ASN A 130 -19.41 -9.13 26.61
C ASN A 130 -20.65 -9.31 27.51
N GLN A 131 -21.77 -8.67 27.17
CA GLN A 131 -22.99 -8.67 27.97
C GLN A 131 -24.08 -9.62 27.43
N THR A 132 -23.80 -10.33 26.34
CA THR A 132 -24.70 -11.31 25.72
C THR A 132 -24.01 -12.67 25.55
N ALA A 133 -24.72 -13.76 25.80
CA ALA A 133 -24.32 -15.13 25.48
C ALA A 133 -24.92 -15.59 24.13
N GLU A 134 -24.33 -16.62 23.54
CA GLU A 134 -24.83 -17.23 22.29
C GLU A 134 -26.28 -17.75 22.40
N SER A 135 -26.73 -18.07 23.62
CA SER A 135 -28.09 -18.52 23.91
C SER A 135 -29.13 -17.40 24.02
N ASN A 136 -28.71 -16.12 23.97
CA ASN A 136 -29.65 -15.00 24.04
C ASN A 136 -30.53 -14.90 22.78
N SER A 137 -31.80 -14.56 22.97
CA SER A 137 -32.70 -14.29 21.85
C SER A 137 -32.41 -12.93 21.21
N ILE A 138 -32.82 -12.76 19.95
CA ILE A 138 -32.68 -11.50 19.20
C ILE A 138 -33.23 -10.31 19.99
N GLN A 139 -34.40 -10.47 20.63
CA GLN A 139 -35.03 -9.41 21.41
C GLN A 139 -34.21 -9.01 22.64
N GLN A 140 -33.55 -9.97 23.30
CA GLN A 140 -32.67 -9.71 24.44
C GLN A 140 -31.41 -8.96 24.00
N ILE A 141 -30.83 -9.35 22.86
CA ILE A 141 -29.65 -8.67 22.29
C ILE A 141 -30.01 -7.22 21.91
N ILE A 142 -31.17 -7.00 21.27
CA ILE A 142 -31.65 -5.65 20.91
C ILE A 142 -31.88 -4.80 22.16
N GLN A 143 -32.51 -5.34 23.20
CA GLN A 143 -32.72 -4.62 24.46
C GLN A 143 -31.38 -4.24 25.11
N LYS A 144 -30.41 -5.15 25.13
CA LYS A 144 -29.07 -4.88 25.67
C LYS A 144 -28.34 -3.81 24.86
N ALA A 145 -28.41 -3.85 23.54
CA ALA A 145 -27.84 -2.82 22.69
C ALA A 145 -28.43 -1.42 22.98
N LYS A 146 -29.75 -1.33 23.15
CA LYS A 146 -30.44 -0.08 23.52
C LYS A 146 -30.01 0.46 24.89
N ILE A 147 -29.82 -0.41 25.87
CA ILE A 147 -29.33 -0.02 27.20
C ILE A 147 -27.89 0.51 27.11
N ILE A 148 -27.01 -0.19 26.40
CA ILE A 148 -25.62 0.23 26.21
C ILE A 148 -25.52 1.58 25.49
N ASP A 149 -26.39 1.83 24.50
CA ASP A 149 -26.43 3.10 23.76
C ASP A 149 -26.99 4.25 24.62
N ALA A 150 -27.96 3.96 25.51
CA ALA A 150 -28.49 4.95 26.45
C ALA A 150 -27.51 5.27 27.60
N GLU A 151 -26.71 4.30 28.04
CA GLU A 151 -25.72 4.43 29.12
C GLU A 151 -24.37 4.99 28.66
N ARG A 152 -24.30 5.49 27.42
CA ARG A 152 -23.09 5.94 26.71
C ARG A 152 -22.42 7.12 27.42
N THR A 153 -21.72 6.84 28.51
CA THR A 153 -20.74 7.74 29.12
C THR A 153 -19.49 7.72 28.25
N ASN A 154 -18.81 8.87 28.10
CA ASN A 154 -17.63 9.04 27.23
C ASN A 154 -16.43 8.12 27.57
N ASN A 155 -16.56 7.20 28.52
CA ASN A 155 -15.53 6.29 28.98
C ASN A 155 -15.74 4.85 28.47
N PHE A 156 -15.93 4.69 27.15
CA PHE A 156 -15.60 3.41 26.51
C PHE A 156 -14.08 3.29 26.50
N CYS A 157 -13.48 3.01 27.64
CA CYS A 157 -12.06 2.72 27.74
C CYS A 157 -11.88 1.23 27.45
N PHE A 158 -11.12 0.92 26.40
CA PHE A 158 -10.68 -0.44 26.17
C PHE A 158 -9.97 -0.96 27.43
N VAL A 159 -10.49 -2.01 28.06
CA VAL A 159 -9.64 -2.90 28.84
C VAL A 159 -8.71 -3.50 27.81
N ASN A 160 -7.47 -3.02 27.76
CA ASN A 160 -6.40 -3.49 26.88
C ASN A 160 -6.61 -4.97 26.61
N SER A 161 -6.96 -5.30 25.35
CA SER A 161 -7.10 -6.69 24.93
C SER A 161 -5.88 -7.42 25.44
N ARG A 162 -6.10 -8.52 26.16
CA ARG A 162 -5.06 -9.50 26.49
C ARG A 162 -4.47 -9.98 25.17
N ASN A 163 -3.56 -9.19 24.58
CA ASN A 163 -2.68 -9.67 23.55
C ASN A 163 -1.97 -10.87 24.19
N PRO A 164 -1.94 -12.04 23.55
CA PRO A 164 -1.08 -13.09 24.04
C PRO A 164 0.30 -12.47 24.13
N ILE A 165 0.84 -12.39 25.34
CA ILE A 165 2.13 -11.78 25.65
C ILE A 165 3.17 -12.69 25.00
N ILE A 166 3.36 -12.54 23.69
CA ILE A 166 4.55 -13.02 23.02
C ILE A 166 5.64 -12.16 23.65
N SER A 167 6.54 -12.79 24.41
CA SER A 167 7.63 -12.07 25.05
C SER A 167 8.40 -11.28 24.00
N HIS A 168 8.91 -10.10 24.37
CA HIS A 168 9.75 -9.28 23.48
C HIS A 168 10.88 -10.10 22.86
N THR A 169 11.48 -11.01 23.64
CA THR A 169 12.51 -11.95 23.17
C THR A 169 12.04 -12.89 22.06
N LYS A 170 10.79 -13.38 22.13
CA LYS A 170 10.20 -14.24 21.12
C LYS A 170 9.78 -13.45 19.88
N LEU A 171 9.33 -12.21 20.04
CA LEU A 171 9.08 -11.31 18.91
C LEU A 171 10.37 -11.00 18.15
N ASP A 172 11.44 -10.59 18.83
CA ASP A 172 12.74 -10.31 18.19
C ASP A 172 13.30 -11.55 17.46
N TYR A 173 13.17 -12.74 18.06
CA TYR A 173 13.52 -13.99 17.39
C TYR A 173 12.71 -14.20 16.10
N LEU A 174 11.39 -14.01 16.14
CA LEU A 174 10.51 -14.18 14.99
C LEU A 174 10.79 -13.12 13.90
N GLU A 175 11.09 -11.88 14.28
CA GLU A 175 11.49 -10.83 13.34
C GLU A 175 12.78 -11.21 12.61
N LYS A 176 13.82 -11.63 13.35
CA LYS A 176 15.10 -12.08 12.76
C LYS A 176 14.90 -13.28 11.84
N LYS A 177 14.09 -14.25 12.26
CA LYS A 177 13.73 -15.41 11.45
C LYS A 177 13.00 -14.99 10.17
N THR A 178 12.10 -14.01 10.27
CA THR A 178 11.41 -13.42 9.11
C THR A 178 12.39 -12.72 8.16
N SER A 179 13.35 -11.96 8.68
CA SER A 179 14.42 -11.34 7.88
C SER A 179 15.23 -12.37 7.10
N LEU A 180 15.63 -13.49 7.75
CA LEU A 180 16.37 -14.55 7.08
C LEU A 180 15.54 -15.21 5.98
N PHE A 181 14.25 -15.46 6.25
CA PHE A 181 13.32 -15.97 5.25
C PHE A 181 13.20 -15.04 4.04
N LEU A 182 12.99 -13.74 4.28
CA LEU A 182 12.88 -12.74 3.20
C LEU A 182 14.19 -12.63 2.42
N LEU A 183 15.35 -12.72 3.08
CA LEU A 183 16.64 -12.69 2.41
C LEU A 183 16.82 -13.89 1.48
N SER A 184 16.48 -15.10 1.94
CA SER A 184 16.48 -16.30 1.10
C SER A 184 15.49 -16.21 -0.05
N LEU A 185 14.32 -15.62 0.18
CA LEU A 185 13.35 -15.38 -0.88
C LEU A 185 13.92 -14.44 -1.95
N PHE A 186 14.53 -13.33 -1.56
CA PHE A 186 15.15 -12.39 -2.49
C PHE A 186 16.38 -12.98 -3.19
N ASP A 187 17.12 -13.88 -2.55
CA ASP A 187 18.20 -14.61 -3.21
C ASP A 187 17.65 -15.49 -4.36
N ASN A 188 16.53 -16.19 -4.14
CA ASN A 188 15.87 -16.95 -5.20
C ASN A 188 15.36 -16.04 -6.33
N ILE A 189 14.75 -14.90 -6.00
CA ILE A 189 14.30 -13.92 -6.99
C ILE A 189 15.50 -13.40 -7.80
N TYR A 190 16.63 -13.15 -7.14
CA TYR A 190 17.84 -12.67 -7.81
C TYR A 190 18.37 -13.65 -8.85
N HIS A 191 18.35 -14.96 -8.56
CA HIS A 191 18.74 -16.01 -9.51
C HIS A 191 17.74 -16.19 -10.66
N ASN A 192 16.51 -15.71 -10.49
CA ASN A 192 15.44 -15.77 -11.49
C ASN A 192 15.28 -14.48 -12.31
N ILE A 193 16.15 -13.49 -12.14
CA ILE A 193 16.07 -12.23 -12.90
C ILE A 193 16.02 -12.53 -14.40
N GLY A 194 15.03 -11.95 -15.08
CA GLY A 194 14.83 -12.12 -16.53
C GLY A 194 14.02 -13.37 -16.92
N ASN A 195 13.74 -14.27 -15.98
CA ASN A 195 12.83 -15.40 -16.20
C ASN A 195 11.36 -15.03 -15.92
N THR A 196 11.10 -13.88 -15.30
CA THR A 196 9.74 -13.36 -15.10
C THR A 196 9.11 -13.02 -16.45
N GLN A 197 8.01 -13.68 -16.80
CA GLN A 197 7.37 -13.53 -18.11
C GLN A 197 5.96 -12.96 -18.00
N GLN A 198 5.69 -11.95 -18.81
CA GLN A 198 4.34 -11.47 -19.05
C GLN A 198 3.59 -12.46 -19.94
N ILE A 199 2.50 -13.03 -19.44
CA ILE A 199 1.74 -14.10 -20.10
C ILE A 199 0.81 -13.55 -21.17
N ASN A 200 0.22 -12.38 -20.92
CA ASN A 200 -0.80 -11.79 -21.80
C ASN A 200 -0.63 -10.27 -21.92
N LYS A 201 -1.16 -9.68 -22.99
CA LYS A 201 -1.10 -8.22 -23.26
C LYS A 201 -2.43 -7.51 -22.98
N LYS A 202 -3.20 -7.98 -21.98
CA LYS A 202 -4.46 -7.32 -21.57
C LYS A 202 -4.17 -5.99 -20.86
N LYS A 203 -5.21 -5.17 -20.66
CA LYS A 203 -5.17 -3.94 -19.83
C LYS A 203 -4.52 -4.22 -18.47
N TYR A 204 -4.86 -5.36 -17.87
CA TYR A 204 -4.25 -5.88 -16.65
C TYR A 204 -3.56 -7.21 -16.97
N PRO A 205 -2.22 -7.20 -17.18
CA PRO A 205 -1.50 -8.40 -17.55
C PRO A 205 -1.28 -9.38 -16.38
N ASN A 206 -1.02 -10.64 -16.73
CA ASN A 206 -0.58 -11.65 -15.77
C ASN A 206 0.93 -11.87 -15.93
N PHE A 207 1.61 -12.07 -14.81
CA PHE A 207 3.02 -12.41 -14.76
C PHE A 207 3.22 -13.81 -14.16
N CYS A 208 4.06 -14.61 -14.82
CA CYS A 208 4.58 -15.84 -14.24
C CYS A 208 5.73 -15.46 -13.29
N LEU A 209 5.59 -15.76 -12.00
CA LEU A 209 6.58 -15.50 -10.97
C LEU A 209 7.37 -16.78 -10.68
N PRO A 210 8.57 -16.94 -11.26
CA PRO A 210 9.32 -18.20 -11.21
C PRO A 210 9.75 -18.61 -9.80
N THR A 211 9.98 -17.68 -8.87
CA THR A 211 10.34 -18.06 -7.48
C THR A 211 9.16 -18.69 -6.74
N PHE A 212 7.93 -18.35 -7.13
CA PHE A 212 6.72 -18.85 -6.49
C PHE A 212 6.03 -19.98 -7.26
N ASP A 213 6.39 -20.19 -8.53
CA ASP A 213 5.68 -21.08 -9.45
C ASP A 213 4.18 -20.77 -9.55
N VAL A 214 3.87 -19.47 -9.64
CA VAL A 214 2.48 -18.98 -9.72
C VAL A 214 2.33 -17.89 -10.76
N ASN A 215 1.15 -17.86 -11.36
CA ASN A 215 0.72 -16.78 -12.23
C ASN A 215 -0.07 -15.77 -11.41
N VAL A 216 0.34 -14.50 -11.46
CA VAL A 216 -0.28 -13.42 -10.68
C VAL A 216 -0.82 -12.36 -11.61
N ASP A 217 -2.08 -11.98 -11.41
CA ASP A 217 -2.70 -10.81 -12.04
C ASP A 217 -2.15 -9.55 -11.35
N VAL A 218 -1.75 -8.54 -12.12
CA VAL A 218 -1.28 -7.25 -11.57
C VAL A 218 -2.30 -6.57 -10.65
N LYS A 219 -3.60 -6.91 -10.74
CA LYS A 219 -4.61 -6.42 -9.78
C LYS A 219 -4.42 -6.98 -8.37
N VAL A 220 -3.87 -8.19 -8.26
CA VAL A 220 -3.60 -8.84 -6.97
C VAL A 220 -2.27 -8.37 -6.39
N LEU A 221 -1.26 -8.19 -7.24
CA LEU A 221 0.07 -7.77 -6.85
C LEU A 221 0.61 -6.74 -7.87
N PRO A 222 0.36 -5.45 -7.64
CA PRO A 222 0.61 -4.43 -8.66
C PRO A 222 2.09 -4.10 -8.81
N LEU A 223 2.47 -3.74 -10.04
CA LEU A 223 3.78 -3.21 -10.42
C LEU A 223 3.91 -1.68 -10.21
N ALA A 224 2.87 -1.04 -9.66
CA ALA A 224 2.77 0.40 -9.40
C ALA A 224 2.86 1.35 -10.61
N TRP A 225 3.05 0.84 -11.84
CA TRP A 225 2.90 1.60 -13.08
C TRP A 225 1.45 2.04 -13.34
N ASN A 226 1.23 3.35 -13.45
CA ASN A 226 -0.07 3.94 -13.84
C ASN A 226 0.09 4.95 -15.00
N THR A 227 1.15 4.80 -15.78
CA THR A 227 1.46 5.70 -16.90
C THR A 227 0.92 5.14 -18.21
N LYS A 228 0.72 6.02 -19.21
CA LYS A 228 0.28 5.64 -20.57
C LYS A 228 1.15 4.54 -21.20
N THR A 229 2.44 4.56 -20.89
CA THR A 229 3.43 3.62 -21.44
C THR A 229 4.04 2.76 -20.35
N LYS A 230 4.31 1.50 -20.69
CA LYS A 230 5.05 0.61 -19.82
C LYS A 230 6.56 0.92 -19.74
N PRO A 231 7.24 0.59 -18.62
CA PRO A 231 8.69 0.46 -18.63
C PRO A 231 9.12 -0.47 -19.75
N PHE A 232 10.15 -0.06 -20.48
CA PHE A 232 10.76 -0.87 -21.52
C PHE A 232 11.59 -1.98 -20.90
N ASP A 233 11.39 -3.20 -21.40
CA ASP A 233 12.19 -4.37 -21.02
C ASP A 233 13.58 -4.35 -21.69
N ASN A 234 13.66 -3.73 -22.88
CA ASN A 234 14.79 -3.86 -23.81
C ASN A 234 15.84 -2.73 -23.67
N LYS A 235 15.52 -1.69 -22.91
CA LYS A 235 16.41 -0.54 -22.67
C LYS A 235 16.24 -0.04 -21.25
N PHE A 236 17.29 0.58 -20.74
CA PHE A 236 17.24 1.11 -19.38
C PHE A 236 16.27 2.29 -19.29
N CYS A 237 16.52 3.36 -20.05
CA CYS A 237 15.81 4.62 -19.91
C CYS A 237 14.46 4.65 -20.65
N ASP A 238 13.42 5.07 -19.93
CA ASP A 238 12.05 5.19 -20.40
C ASP A 238 11.70 6.59 -20.94
N ALA A 239 12.65 7.52 -20.96
CA ALA A 239 12.48 8.81 -21.63
C ALA A 239 12.37 8.62 -23.16
N GLU A 240 11.45 9.36 -23.79
CA GLU A 240 11.20 9.29 -25.24
C GLU A 240 12.43 9.68 -26.06
N LYS A 241 13.09 10.79 -25.67
CA LYS A 241 14.29 11.32 -26.33
C LYS A 241 15.56 11.00 -25.54
N CYS A 242 15.81 9.72 -25.26
CA CYS A 242 17.06 9.29 -24.63
C CYS A 242 18.15 9.09 -25.69
N LEU A 243 19.17 9.98 -25.73
CA LEU A 243 20.34 9.88 -26.61
C LEU A 243 21.52 9.11 -25.99
N LEU A 244 21.42 8.78 -24.71
CA LEU A 244 22.48 8.10 -23.95
C LEU A 244 22.44 6.59 -24.22
N SER A 245 23.61 5.99 -24.41
CA SER A 245 23.75 4.54 -24.60
C SER A 245 23.45 3.76 -23.32
N ASN A 246 22.98 2.53 -23.47
CA ASN A 246 22.66 1.62 -22.35
C ASN A 246 23.87 1.28 -21.45
N ASN A 247 25.10 1.66 -21.83
CA ASN A 247 26.35 1.29 -21.17
C ASN A 247 27.00 2.43 -20.38
N LEU A 248 26.30 3.54 -20.13
CA LEU A 248 26.83 4.59 -19.25
C LEU A 248 26.82 4.13 -17.79
N ASP A 249 27.76 4.69 -17.02
CA ASP A 249 27.97 4.44 -15.60
C ASP A 249 26.63 4.47 -14.82
N LEU A 250 26.21 3.30 -14.33
CA LEU A 250 24.89 3.04 -13.71
C LEU A 250 24.70 3.77 -12.36
N SER A 251 25.75 4.44 -11.87
CA SER A 251 25.81 5.05 -10.54
C SER A 251 24.82 6.21 -10.33
N ASN A 252 24.39 6.88 -11.40
CA ASN A 252 23.45 8.01 -11.35
C ASN A 252 22.08 7.71 -11.98
N ASN A 253 21.76 6.44 -12.20
CA ASN A 253 20.51 6.04 -12.82
C ASN A 253 19.42 5.85 -11.77
N ILE A 254 18.20 6.27 -12.09
CA ILE A 254 17.06 6.26 -11.16
C ILE A 254 16.05 5.23 -11.68
N VAL A 255 15.59 4.33 -10.82
CA VAL A 255 14.43 3.48 -11.10
C VAL A 255 13.35 3.75 -10.08
N LEU A 256 12.22 4.24 -10.57
CA LEU A 256 11.03 4.54 -9.80
C LEU A 256 10.39 3.25 -9.26
N THR A 257 9.51 3.42 -8.28
CA THR A 257 8.72 2.33 -7.69
C THR A 257 7.88 1.60 -8.74
N CYS A 258 7.36 2.32 -9.74
CA CYS A 258 6.63 1.79 -10.89
C CYS A 258 7.47 1.00 -11.90
N GLY A 259 8.78 0.87 -11.68
CA GLY A 259 9.70 0.18 -12.57
C GLY A 259 10.21 1.04 -13.73
N HIS A 260 9.66 2.24 -13.95
CA HIS A 260 10.24 3.19 -14.90
C HIS A 260 11.62 3.63 -14.45
N ALA A 261 12.53 3.69 -15.38
CA ALA A 261 13.93 3.92 -15.20
C ALA A 261 14.36 5.10 -16.06
N TYR A 262 15.17 5.99 -15.50
CA TYR A 262 15.65 7.19 -16.17
C TYR A 262 17.11 7.40 -15.84
N HIS A 263 17.90 7.84 -16.83
CA HIS A 263 19.15 8.51 -16.52
C HIS A 263 18.81 9.81 -15.77
N LYS A 264 19.60 10.20 -14.76
CA LYS A 264 19.37 11.44 -14.02
C LYS A 264 19.22 12.66 -14.94
N GLN A 265 20.08 12.76 -15.95
CA GLN A 265 20.01 13.80 -16.98
C GLN A 265 18.68 13.80 -17.75
N CYS A 266 18.16 12.63 -18.10
CA CYS A 266 16.86 12.52 -18.77
C CYS A 266 15.70 12.91 -17.84
N LEU A 267 15.79 12.58 -16.55
CA LEU A 267 14.78 12.96 -15.58
C LEU A 267 14.78 14.47 -15.32
N ASP A 268 15.96 15.10 -15.25
CA ASP A 268 16.09 16.54 -15.04
C ASP A 268 15.54 17.33 -16.25
N LEU A 269 15.77 16.85 -17.48
CA LEU A 269 15.15 17.43 -18.68
C LEU A 269 13.63 17.30 -18.70
N LEU A 270 13.09 16.16 -18.26
CA LEU A 270 11.64 15.99 -18.15
C LEU A 270 11.04 17.01 -17.18
N LYS A 271 11.67 17.22 -16.02
CA LYS A 271 11.20 18.21 -15.03
C LYS A 271 11.18 19.62 -15.59
N ASN A 272 12.23 20.05 -16.28
CA ASN A 272 12.30 21.39 -16.85
C ASN A 272 11.21 21.61 -17.91
N ASN A 273 10.93 20.60 -18.75
CA ASN A 273 9.83 20.70 -19.72
C ASN A 273 8.46 20.85 -19.06
N PHE A 274 8.22 20.19 -17.91
CA PHE A 274 6.97 20.36 -17.17
C PHE A 274 6.87 21.74 -16.50
N GLU A 275 7.99 22.34 -16.08
CA GLU A 275 7.99 23.71 -15.55
C GLU A 275 7.72 24.74 -16.66
N ASP A 276 8.28 24.55 -17.85
CA ASP A 276 8.04 25.41 -19.01
C ASP A 276 6.61 25.27 -19.57
N GLU A 277 6.05 24.05 -19.61
CA GLU A 277 4.65 23.82 -20.03
C GLU A 277 3.65 24.40 -19.03
N ASN A 278 3.90 24.27 -17.72
CA ASN A 278 3.03 24.87 -16.70
C ASN A 278 3.09 26.41 -16.73
N ASN A 279 4.26 26.99 -16.99
CA ASN A 279 4.40 28.44 -17.14
C ASN A 279 3.70 28.97 -18.40
N ASN A 280 3.68 28.20 -19.49
CA ASN A 280 2.93 28.56 -20.70
C ASN A 280 1.41 28.31 -20.56
N SER A 281 0.97 27.34 -19.75
CA SER A 281 -0.46 27.12 -19.49
C SER A 281 -1.11 28.15 -18.55
N LEU A 282 -0.30 29.00 -17.90
CA LEU A 282 -0.78 30.10 -17.06
C LEU A 282 -0.96 31.41 -17.83
N SER A 283 -0.64 31.42 -19.12
CA SER A 283 -0.89 32.52 -20.03
C SER A 283 -1.59 32.02 -21.29
N GLU A 284 -2.88 31.73 -21.19
CA GLU A 284 -3.90 32.11 -22.18
C GLU A 284 -5.26 31.49 -21.81
N ASP A 285 -6.20 32.41 -21.54
CA ASP A 285 -7.65 32.29 -21.59
C ASP A 285 -8.39 31.35 -20.62
N ASN A 286 -8.90 31.99 -19.56
CA ASN A 286 -10.09 31.59 -18.82
C ASN A 286 -11.26 31.38 -19.80
N ASN A 287 -11.58 30.13 -20.14
CA ASN A 287 -12.86 29.76 -20.70
C ASN A 287 -13.39 28.50 -20.00
N ASP A 288 -14.58 28.63 -19.42
CA ASP A 288 -15.25 27.64 -18.57
C ASP A 288 -15.52 26.28 -19.27
N GLU A 289 -15.45 26.21 -20.61
CA GLU A 289 -15.56 24.96 -21.39
C GLU A 289 -14.40 23.97 -21.15
N ASN A 290 -13.25 24.44 -20.64
CA ASN A 290 -12.10 23.57 -20.37
C ASN A 290 -12.24 22.84 -19.02
N ILE A 291 -13.13 23.31 -18.14
CA ILE A 291 -13.40 22.66 -16.84
C ILE A 291 -14.30 21.43 -17.04
N GLU A 292 -15.33 21.51 -17.89
CA GLU A 292 -16.20 20.37 -18.19
C GLU A 292 -15.44 19.21 -18.86
N ASN A 293 -14.54 19.51 -19.81
CA ASN A 293 -13.69 18.47 -20.43
C ASN A 293 -12.72 17.82 -19.44
N ASN A 294 -12.16 18.59 -18.50
CA ASN A 294 -11.30 18.04 -17.45
C ASN A 294 -12.10 17.24 -16.40
N LEU A 295 -13.33 17.65 -16.10
CA LEU A 295 -14.25 16.91 -15.24
C LEU A 295 -14.68 15.58 -15.89
N GLU A 296 -14.99 15.54 -17.18
CA GLU A 296 -15.30 14.28 -17.90
C GLU A 296 -14.09 13.32 -17.95
N ILE A 297 -12.88 13.84 -18.12
CA ILE A 297 -11.65 13.04 -18.07
C ILE A 297 -11.39 12.50 -16.65
N ILE A 298 -11.68 13.30 -15.62
CA ILE A 298 -11.53 12.89 -14.22
C ILE A 298 -12.63 11.89 -13.82
N GLU A 299 -13.88 12.10 -14.23
CA GLU A 299 -15.00 11.18 -14.02
C GLU A 299 -14.75 9.81 -14.70
N SER A 300 -14.26 9.81 -15.95
CA SER A 300 -13.82 8.59 -16.63
C SER A 300 -12.70 7.85 -15.87
N ASN A 301 -11.79 8.57 -15.21
CA ASN A 301 -10.72 7.97 -14.42
C ASN A 301 -11.20 7.47 -13.05
N ILE A 302 -12.23 8.10 -12.47
CA ILE A 302 -12.86 7.71 -11.20
C ILE A 302 -13.75 6.47 -11.40
N ASP A 303 -14.51 6.38 -12.49
CA ASP A 303 -15.35 5.20 -12.80
C ASP A 303 -14.50 3.94 -13.03
N ASN A 304 -13.31 4.10 -13.64
CA ASN A 304 -12.31 3.03 -13.73
C ASN A 304 -11.74 2.59 -12.36
N LEU A 305 -11.83 3.44 -11.33
CA LEU A 305 -11.37 3.16 -9.97
C LEU A 305 -12.44 2.44 -9.13
N PHE A 306 -13.72 2.72 -9.36
CA PHE A 306 -14.83 2.09 -8.64
C PHE A 306 -15.16 0.67 -9.13
N GLU A 307 -14.90 0.34 -10.40
CA GLU A 307 -14.96 -1.06 -10.88
C GLU A 307 -13.91 -1.99 -10.23
N ILE A 308 -12.92 -1.45 -9.50
CA ILE A 308 -11.88 -2.22 -8.81
C ILE A 308 -12.35 -2.68 -7.41
N LEU A 309 -13.47 -2.15 -6.90
CA LEU A 309 -13.96 -2.44 -5.54
C LEU A 309 -15.32 -3.17 -5.46
N TYR A 310 -15.83 -3.73 -6.57
CA TYR A 310 -16.93 -4.71 -6.55
C TYR A 310 -16.64 -5.93 -7.43
#